data_AF-A0A7L1H248-F1
#
_entry.id   AF-A0A7L1H248-F1
#
_cell.length_a   1.000
_cell.length_b   1.000
_cell.length_c   1.000
_cell.angle_alpha   90.00
_cell.angle_beta   90.00
_cell.angle_gamma   90.00
#
_symmetry.space_group_name_H-M   'P 1'
#
loop_
_entity.id
_entity.type
_entity.pdbx_description
1 polymer ?
#
loop_
_entity_poly.entity_id
_entity_poly.type
_entity_poly.pdbx_seq_one_letter_code
_entity_poly.pdbx_strand_id
1 'polypeptide(L)'
;QNPVQGVKNIADFFGICLTEKELQSVVERSSFQSMKKNSQKTHGALGNVFFRKGGVSDWKNLFSEDQNEKMDKAFDEHIGGTKLGTKPKYEMYCKV
;
A
#
# COMPACT_ATOMS: atom_id res chain seq x y z
N GLN A 1 0.85 -6.33 5.69
CA GLN A 1 -0.42 -6.67 4.99
C GLN A 1 -0.28 -8.05 4.35
N ASN A 2 -1.38 -8.75 4.10
CA ASN A 2 -1.38 -10.10 3.50
C ASN A 2 -1.87 -10.02 2.03
N PRO A 3 -0.98 -10.11 1.02
CA PRO A 3 -1.36 -10.00 -0.38
C PRO A 3 -2.28 -11.13 -0.85
N VAL A 4 -2.13 -12.34 -0.29
CA VAL A 4 -2.99 -13.50 -0.60
C VAL A 4 -4.44 -13.19 -0.25
N GLN A 5 -4.68 -12.64 0.95
CA GLN A 5 -6.04 -12.26 1.35
C GLN A 5 -6.60 -11.13 0.49
N GLY A 6 -5.76 -10.18 0.08
CA GLY A 6 -6.17 -9.11 -0.83
C GLY A 6 -6.68 -9.65 -2.16
N VAL A 7 -5.96 -10.58 -2.76
CA VAL A 7 -6.37 -11.23 -4.02
C VAL A 7 -7.65 -12.04 -3.84
N LYS A 8 -7.78 -12.81 -2.74
CA LYS A 8 -9.02 -13.56 -2.43
C LYS A 8 -10.24 -12.62 -2.32
N ASN A 9 -10.13 -11.54 -1.57
CA ASN A 9 -11.22 -10.58 -1.40
C ASN A 9 -11.68 -9.98 -2.73
N ILE A 10 -10.74 -9.68 -3.64
CA ILE A 10 -11.06 -9.15 -4.98
C ILE A 10 -11.75 -10.23 -5.82
N ALA A 11 -11.23 -11.45 -5.81
CA ALA A 11 -11.82 -12.57 -6.54
C ALA A 11 -13.24 -12.87 -6.08
N ASP A 12 -13.48 -12.92 -4.76
CA ASP A 12 -14.80 -13.13 -4.16
C ASP A 12 -15.78 -12.02 -4.56
N PHE A 13 -15.34 -10.75 -4.55
CA PHE A 13 -16.16 -9.61 -4.97
C PHE A 13 -16.65 -9.74 -6.42
N PHE A 14 -15.80 -10.27 -7.31
CA PHE A 14 -16.15 -10.50 -8.71
C PHE A 14 -16.76 -11.89 -8.99
N GLY A 15 -16.91 -12.75 -7.96
CA GLY A 15 -17.42 -14.11 -8.11
C GLY A 15 -16.47 -15.05 -8.88
N ILE A 16 -15.16 -14.79 -8.84
CA ILE A 16 -14.14 -15.58 -9.53
C ILE A 16 -13.58 -16.64 -8.58
N CYS A 17 -13.73 -17.91 -8.95
CA CYS A 17 -13.08 -19.01 -8.24
C CYS A 17 -11.62 -19.15 -8.68
N LEU A 18 -10.68 -19.08 -7.74
CA LEU A 18 -9.25 -19.27 -8.00
C LEU A 18 -8.77 -20.58 -7.39
N THR A 19 -7.97 -21.32 -8.15
CA THR A 19 -7.14 -22.40 -7.59
C THR A 19 -5.98 -21.82 -6.79
N GLU A 20 -5.37 -22.61 -5.90
CA GLU A 20 -4.20 -22.17 -5.13
C GLU A 20 -3.04 -21.77 -6.05
N LYS A 21 -2.84 -22.48 -7.17
CA LYS A 21 -1.80 -22.17 -8.15
C LYS A 21 -2.04 -20.80 -8.83
N GLU A 22 -3.27 -20.51 -9.20
CA GLU A 22 -3.63 -19.21 -9.81
C GLU A 22 -3.46 -18.07 -8.80
N LEU A 23 -3.89 -18.30 -7.55
CA LEU A 23 -3.73 -17.34 -6.47
C LEU A 23 -2.26 -16.99 -6.24
N GLN A 24 -1.38 -17.99 -6.10
CA GLN A 24 0.05 -17.77 -5.92
C GLN A 24 0.68 -17.07 -7.13
N SER A 25 0.28 -17.45 -8.35
CA SER A 25 0.74 -16.80 -9.58
C SER A 25 0.37 -15.31 -9.61
N VAL A 26 -0.86 -14.96 -9.24
CA VAL A 26 -1.30 -13.56 -9.16
C VAL A 26 -0.50 -12.81 -8.10
N VAL A 27 -0.33 -13.37 -6.90
CA VAL A 27 0.45 -12.75 -5.82
C VAL A 27 1.90 -12.50 -6.24
N GLU A 28 2.56 -13.48 -6.86
CA GLU A 28 3.95 -13.34 -7.31
C GLU A 28 4.10 -12.28 -8.40
N ARG A 29 3.22 -12.32 -9.41
CA ARG A 29 3.24 -11.39 -10.55
C ARG A 29 2.88 -9.96 -10.16
N SER A 30 2.01 -9.81 -9.16
CA SER A 30 1.60 -8.51 -8.60
C SER A 30 2.54 -8.01 -7.50
N SER A 31 3.57 -8.76 -7.14
CA SER A 31 4.58 -8.29 -6.19
C SER A 31 5.30 -7.05 -6.72
N PHE A 32 5.70 -6.15 -5.81
CA PHE A 32 6.38 -4.93 -6.19
C PHE A 32 7.66 -5.20 -7.01
N GLN A 33 8.42 -6.24 -6.66
CA GLN A 33 9.65 -6.61 -7.38
C GLN A 33 9.35 -7.06 -8.81
N SER A 34 8.37 -7.94 -8.98
CA SER A 34 7.92 -8.40 -10.31
C SER A 34 7.41 -7.25 -11.17
N MET A 35 6.57 -6.37 -10.61
CA MET A 35 6.04 -5.22 -11.32
C MET A 35 7.14 -4.21 -11.66
N LYS A 36 8.05 -3.90 -10.72
CA LYS A 36 9.17 -2.99 -10.95
C LYS A 36 10.10 -3.51 -12.04
N LYS A 37 10.43 -4.81 -12.04
CA LYS A 37 11.22 -5.45 -13.11
C LYS A 37 10.55 -5.32 -14.48
N ASN A 38 9.22 -5.41 -14.54
CA ASN A 38 8.45 -5.28 -15.78
C ASN A 38 8.05 -3.83 -16.13
N SER A 39 8.38 -2.86 -15.27
CA SER A 39 7.91 -1.47 -15.39
C SER A 39 8.43 -0.79 -16.66
N GLN A 40 9.67 -1.07 -17.04
CA GLN A 40 10.28 -0.48 -18.23
C GLN A 40 9.60 -0.94 -19.53
N LYS A 41 9.14 -2.20 -19.56
CA LYS A 41 8.38 -2.75 -20.69
C LYS A 41 6.97 -2.16 -20.79
N THR A 42 6.35 -1.87 -19.65
CA THR A 42 4.94 -1.46 -19.58
C THR A 42 4.75 0.06 -19.59
N HIS A 43 5.72 0.82 -19.08
CA HIS A 43 5.62 2.27 -18.86
C HIS A 43 6.85 3.03 -19.44
N GLY A 44 7.75 2.35 -20.15
CA GLY A 44 8.92 2.96 -20.77
C GLY A 44 9.84 3.64 -19.76
N ALA A 45 10.31 4.84 -20.11
CA ALA A 45 11.19 5.65 -19.25
C ALA A 45 10.55 6.02 -17.90
N LEU A 46 9.21 6.05 -17.81
CA LEU A 46 8.48 6.38 -16.58
C LEU A 46 8.40 5.22 -15.60
N GLY A 47 8.81 4.00 -15.98
CA GLY A 47 8.75 2.83 -15.09
C GLY A 47 9.48 3.05 -13.76
N ASN A 48 10.67 3.64 -13.80
CA ASN A 48 11.45 3.92 -12.58
C ASN A 48 10.83 5.05 -11.73
N VAL A 49 10.03 5.94 -12.33
CA VAL A 49 9.34 7.02 -11.62
C VAL A 49 8.14 6.47 -10.86
N PHE A 50 7.32 5.62 -11.51
CA PHE A 50 6.15 5.03 -10.87
C PHE A 50 6.49 3.96 -9.82
N PHE A 51 7.54 3.15 -10.05
CA PHE A 51 7.91 2.03 -9.17
C PHE A 51 9.15 2.36 -8.32
N ARG A 52 9.00 3.29 -7.37
CA ARG A 52 10.11 3.82 -6.55
C ARG A 52 10.63 2.86 -5.47
N LYS A 53 9.95 2.79 -4.31
CA LYS A 53 10.38 2.00 -3.11
C LYS A 53 9.49 0.81 -2.77
N GLY A 54 8.17 0.94 -2.88
CA GLY A 54 7.23 -0.15 -2.57
C GLY A 54 7.11 -0.49 -1.07
N GLY A 55 7.43 0.47 -0.19
CA GLY A 55 7.35 0.32 1.27
C GLY A 55 6.34 1.27 1.91
N VAL A 56 5.90 0.92 3.12
CA VAL A 56 5.01 1.75 3.95
C VAL A 56 5.87 2.61 4.89
N SER A 57 5.37 3.78 5.29
CA SER A 57 6.00 4.69 6.27
C SER A 57 7.26 5.44 5.82
N ASP A 58 7.61 5.45 4.53
CA ASP A 58 8.78 6.20 4.02
C ASP A 58 8.71 7.71 4.30
N TRP A 59 7.52 8.25 4.53
CA TRP A 59 7.30 9.65 4.87
C TRP A 59 7.95 10.05 6.21
N LYS A 60 8.12 9.11 7.15
CA LYS A 60 8.82 9.37 8.42
C LYS A 60 10.27 9.81 8.22
N ASN A 61 10.88 9.42 7.10
CA ASN A 61 12.24 9.83 6.73
C ASN A 61 12.29 11.21 6.07
N LEU A 62 11.14 11.81 5.78
CA LEU A 62 11.03 13.06 5.03
C LEU A 62 10.52 14.22 5.89
N PHE A 63 9.73 13.92 6.92
CA PHE A 63 9.13 14.93 7.78
C PHE A 63 10.06 15.30 8.93
N SER A 64 10.16 16.59 9.24
CA SER A 64 10.74 17.06 10.50
C SER A 64 9.78 16.81 11.67
N GLU A 65 10.27 16.94 12.90
CA GLU A 65 9.43 16.82 14.11
C GLU A 65 8.23 17.77 14.08
N ASP A 66 8.44 19.06 13.83
CA ASP A 66 7.36 20.06 13.67
C ASP A 66 6.34 19.69 12.58
N GLN A 67 6.76 19.00 11.53
CA GLN A 67 5.86 18.58 10.45
C GLN A 67 5.04 17.35 10.85
N ASN A 68 5.63 16.44 11.64
CA ASN A 68 4.92 15.30 12.22
C ASN A 68 3.83 15.76 13.17
N GLU A 69 4.14 16.70 14.08
CA GLU A 69 3.14 17.25 15.01
C GLU A 69 1.95 17.90 14.28
N LYS A 70 2.23 18.65 13.20
CA LYS A 70 1.19 19.23 12.35
C LYS A 70 0.36 18.16 11.66
N MET A 71 0.99 17.08 11.21
CA MET A 71 0.29 15.96 10.57
C MET A 71 -0.61 15.21 11.55
N ASP A 72 -0.13 14.95 12.76
CA ASP A 72 -0.89 14.30 13.84
C ASP A 72 -2.13 15.12 14.19
N LYS A 73 -1.96 16.43 14.38
CA LYS A 73 -3.08 17.34 14.64
C LYS A 73 -4.08 17.34 13.48
N ALA A 74 -3.62 17.41 12.23
CA ALA A 74 -4.49 17.37 11.08
C ALA A 74 -5.25 16.03 10.97
N PHE A 75 -4.61 14.91 11.28
CA PHE A 75 -5.25 13.60 11.30
C PHE A 75 -6.40 13.56 12.32
N ASP A 76 -6.14 14.00 13.55
CA ASP A 76 -7.12 14.00 14.62
C ASP A 76 -8.30 14.93 14.32
N GLU A 77 -8.02 16.14 13.81
CA GLU A 77 -9.06 17.12 13.45
C GLU A 77 -10.00 16.63 12.35
N HIS A 78 -9.48 15.92 11.33
CA HIS A 78 -10.27 15.59 10.14
C HIS A 78 -10.92 14.21 10.20
N ILE A 79 -10.22 13.21 10.75
CA ILE A 79 -10.69 11.81 10.71
C ILE A 79 -10.48 11.06 12.04
N GLY A 80 -9.92 11.72 13.06
CA GLY A 80 -9.80 11.20 14.42
C GLY A 80 -11.14 10.75 14.99
N GLY A 81 -11.14 9.64 15.74
CA GLY A 81 -12.36 9.07 16.35
C GLY A 81 -13.38 8.46 15.37
N THR A 82 -13.19 8.60 14.05
CA THR A 82 -14.09 8.00 13.05
C THR A 82 -13.73 6.53 12.78
N LYS A 83 -14.70 5.75 12.29
CA LYS A 83 -14.44 4.39 11.79
C LYS A 83 -13.39 4.39 10.68
N LEU A 84 -13.35 5.44 9.84
CA LEU A 84 -12.38 5.58 8.77
C LEU A 84 -10.96 5.80 9.32
N GLY A 85 -10.80 6.65 10.33
CA GLY A 85 -9.52 6.90 11.00
C GLY A 85 -8.88 5.64 11.60
N THR A 86 -9.67 4.63 11.97
CA THR A 86 -9.13 3.35 12.45
C THR A 86 -8.50 2.47 11.35
N LYS A 87 -8.90 2.66 10.08
CA LYS A 87 -8.45 1.83 8.94
C LYS A 87 -6.96 1.99 8.58
N PRO A 88 -6.38 3.20 8.48
CA PRO A 88 -4.97 3.36 8.16
C PRO A 88 -4.02 2.87 9.28
N LYS A 89 -4.55 2.54 10.47
CA LYS A 89 -3.75 2.15 11.65
C LYS A 89 -2.68 3.20 11.97
N TYR A 90 -3.11 4.46 12.02
CA TYR A 90 -2.24 5.63 12.15
C TYR A 90 -1.32 5.54 13.38
N GLU A 91 -1.85 5.18 14.54
CA GLU A 91 -1.07 5.00 15.78
C GLU A 91 0.09 3.99 15.63
N MET A 92 -0.06 2.95 14.79
CA MET A 92 0.95 1.90 14.63
C MET A 92 2.02 2.26 13.59
N TYR A 93 1.60 2.84 12.46
CA TYR A 93 2.49 3.03 11.31
C TYR A 93 2.92 4.47 11.08
N CYS A 94 2.20 5.41 11.71
CA CYS A 94 2.27 6.80 11.34
C CYS A 94 2.74 7.70 12.48
N LYS A 95 2.15 7.58 13.67
CA LYS A 95 2.60 8.35 14.82
C LYS A 95 4.09 8.11 15.10
N VAL A 96 4.82 9.18 15.35
CA VAL A 96 6.26 9.18 15.67
C VAL A 96 6.41 9.48 17.15
#